data_AF-I6ZK56-F1
#
_entry.id   AF-I6ZK56-F1
#
_cell.length_a   1.000
_cell.length_b   1.000
_cell.length_c   1.000
_cell.angle_alpha   90.00
_cell.angle_beta   90.00
_cell.angle_gamma   90.00
#
_symmetry.space_group_name_H-M   'P 1'
#
loop_
_entity.id
_entity.type
_entity.pdbx_description
1 polymer ?
#
loop_
_entity_poly.entity_id
_entity_poly.type
_entity_poly.pdbx_seq_one_letter_code
_entity_poly.pdbx_strand_id
1 'polypeptide(L)'
;MSIYLEKVRKIMDEFEGEDKEALIKHYIRVSKNVLLDDKEVKRSKLNLLGDLYAIDGGDEVNAIMNDVLEHKILQIRALILDLVEDDYTSDSKVIGRPEKWIKKIIKDAEETFNLDGEFGKRMFSIYNEKLLKEFCRIFISENRRFGTGGNQLLLNLYYYERFVQSKIKFDFQNFFDRMTSFFRDHCYKPKEELEEILDGK
;
A
#
# COMPACT_ATOMS: atom_id res chain seq x y z
N MET A 1 -7.73 -1.30 -22.02
CA MET A 1 -8.26 0.07 -21.98
C MET A 1 -9.71 -0.02 -21.51
N SER A 2 -10.17 0.87 -20.63
CA SER A 2 -11.57 0.83 -20.14
C SER A 2 -12.54 1.27 -21.25
N ILE A 3 -13.67 0.58 -21.42
CA ILE A 3 -14.75 0.97 -22.35
C ILE A 3 -15.25 2.41 -22.01
N TYR A 4 -15.14 2.82 -20.75
CA TYR A 4 -15.50 4.17 -20.33
C TYR A 4 -14.47 5.21 -20.80
N LEU A 5 -13.18 4.92 -20.72
CA LEU A 5 -12.12 5.81 -21.20
C LEU A 5 -12.25 6.08 -22.71
N GLU A 6 -12.58 5.05 -23.50
CA GLU A 6 -12.80 5.21 -24.95
C GLU A 6 -13.97 6.15 -25.24
N LYS A 7 -15.07 6.02 -24.49
CA LYS A 7 -16.24 6.92 -24.63
C LYS A 7 -15.90 8.35 -24.23
N VAL A 8 -15.20 8.53 -23.11
CA VAL A 8 -14.80 9.87 -22.62
C VAL A 8 -13.86 10.53 -23.62
N ARG A 9 -12.86 9.81 -24.13
CA ARG A 9 -11.95 10.34 -25.16
C ARG A 9 -12.68 10.74 -26.42
N LYS A 10 -13.61 9.90 -26.90
CA LYS A 10 -14.43 10.23 -28.08
C LYS A 10 -15.19 11.53 -27.90
N ILE A 11 -15.81 11.75 -26.73
CA ILE A 11 -16.50 13.02 -26.43
C ILE A 11 -15.51 14.18 -26.39
N MET A 12 -14.34 14.01 -25.75
CA MET A 12 -13.32 15.05 -25.66
C MET A 12 -12.71 15.42 -27.02
N ASP A 13 -12.64 14.47 -27.96
CA ASP A 13 -12.11 14.68 -29.30
C ASP A 13 -13.09 15.42 -30.23
N GLU A 14 -14.35 15.61 -29.81
CA GLU A 14 -15.32 16.46 -30.51
C GLU A 14 -15.09 17.96 -30.25
N PHE A 15 -14.19 18.32 -29.30
CA PHE A 15 -13.85 19.70 -28.94
C PHE A 15 -12.39 20.00 -29.27
N GLU A 16 -12.08 21.28 -29.52
CA GLU A 16 -10.73 21.78 -29.83
C GLU A 16 -10.38 23.00 -28.97
N GLY A 17 -9.08 23.27 -28.83
CA GLY A 17 -8.58 24.47 -28.13
C GLY A 17 -9.07 24.61 -26.68
N GLU A 18 -9.51 25.81 -26.32
CA GLU A 18 -9.92 26.18 -24.96
C GLU A 18 -11.12 25.35 -24.45
N ASP A 19 -12.05 24.95 -25.32
CA ASP A 19 -13.20 24.15 -24.94
C ASP A 19 -12.79 22.74 -24.50
N LYS A 20 -11.82 22.13 -25.22
CA LYS A 20 -11.26 20.83 -24.84
C LYS A 20 -10.52 20.93 -23.50
N GLU A 21 -9.74 21.97 -23.29
CA GLU A 21 -9.05 22.21 -22.02
C GLU A 21 -10.02 22.41 -20.85
N ALA A 22 -11.09 23.18 -21.06
CA ALA A 22 -12.14 23.39 -20.06
C ALA A 22 -12.85 22.08 -19.70
N LEU A 23 -13.13 21.23 -20.69
CA LEU A 23 -13.73 19.92 -20.50
C LEU A 23 -12.82 18.97 -19.71
N ILE A 24 -11.51 18.93 -20.03
CA ILE A 24 -10.53 18.15 -19.28
C ILE A 24 -10.45 18.61 -17.82
N LYS A 25 -10.33 19.92 -17.57
CA LYS A 25 -10.33 20.49 -16.22
C LYS A 25 -11.60 20.15 -15.45
N HIS A 26 -12.75 20.22 -16.11
CA HIS A 26 -14.02 19.83 -15.51
C HIS A 26 -14.03 18.35 -15.12
N TYR A 27 -13.57 17.47 -16.01
CA TYR A 27 -13.51 16.02 -15.77
C TYR A 27 -12.57 15.67 -14.61
N ILE A 28 -11.39 16.28 -14.55
CA ILE A 28 -10.44 16.12 -13.45
C ILE A 28 -11.09 16.52 -12.12
N ARG A 29 -11.73 17.70 -12.08
CA ARG A 29 -12.40 18.21 -10.87
C ARG A 29 -13.51 17.28 -10.38
N VAL A 30 -14.38 16.82 -11.27
CA VAL A 30 -15.48 15.91 -10.90
C VAL A 30 -14.94 14.56 -10.42
N SER A 31 -13.93 14.03 -11.12
CA SER A 31 -13.29 12.77 -10.75
C SER A 31 -12.58 12.87 -9.40
N LYS A 32 -11.91 13.98 -9.11
CA LYS A 32 -11.29 14.27 -7.81
C LYS A 32 -12.30 14.13 -6.67
N ASN A 33 -13.50 14.67 -6.81
CA ASN A 33 -14.55 14.58 -5.78
C ASN A 33 -14.98 13.13 -5.52
N VAL A 34 -15.00 12.28 -6.55
CA VAL A 34 -15.33 10.85 -6.40
C VAL A 34 -14.18 10.07 -5.80
N LEU A 35 -12.94 10.38 -6.21
CA LEU A 35 -11.74 9.71 -5.75
C LEU A 35 -11.46 9.99 -4.27
N LEU A 36 -11.70 11.22 -3.83
CA LEU A 36 -11.42 11.70 -2.47
C LEU A 36 -12.66 11.76 -1.57
N ASP A 37 -13.77 11.11 -1.95
CA ASP A 37 -14.89 10.93 -1.02
C ASP A 37 -14.51 10.00 0.15
N ASP A 38 -15.35 9.98 1.19
CA ASP A 38 -15.13 9.20 2.41
C ASP A 38 -15.22 7.66 2.21
N LYS A 39 -15.52 7.19 0.99
CA LYS A 39 -15.64 5.75 0.74
C LYS A 39 -14.29 5.09 0.61
N GLU A 40 -14.31 3.80 0.92
CA GLU A 40 -13.16 2.91 0.81
C GLU A 40 -12.47 2.99 -0.57
N VAL A 41 -11.14 3.03 -0.56
CA VAL A 41 -10.35 3.04 -1.80
C VAL A 41 -10.25 1.62 -2.34
N LYS A 42 -11.10 1.32 -3.33
CA LYS A 42 -11.16 0.04 -4.06
C LYS A 42 -10.69 0.18 -5.51
N ARG A 43 -10.59 -0.96 -6.19
CA ARG A 43 -10.22 -1.07 -7.62
C ARG A 43 -10.96 -0.10 -8.54
N SER A 44 -12.24 0.16 -8.30
CA SER A 44 -13.02 1.10 -9.10
C SER A 44 -12.46 2.53 -9.06
N LYS A 45 -12.04 3.02 -7.87
CA LYS A 45 -11.37 4.31 -7.74
C LYS A 45 -10.02 4.32 -8.46
N LEU A 46 -9.23 3.25 -8.32
CA LEU A 46 -7.94 3.16 -9.02
C LEU A 46 -8.08 3.06 -10.54
N ASN A 47 -9.14 2.43 -11.04
CA ASN A 47 -9.46 2.41 -12.47
C ASN A 47 -9.80 3.82 -12.98
N LEU A 48 -10.63 4.57 -12.24
CA LEU A 48 -10.94 5.97 -12.59
C LEU A 48 -9.67 6.84 -12.58
N LEU A 49 -8.79 6.65 -11.61
CA LEU A 49 -7.51 7.35 -11.55
C LEU A 49 -6.59 6.98 -12.72
N GLY A 50 -6.58 5.71 -13.15
CA GLY A 50 -5.86 5.27 -14.34
C GLY A 50 -6.41 5.88 -15.63
N ASP A 51 -7.74 6.00 -15.74
CA ASP A 51 -8.40 6.67 -16.85
C ASP A 51 -8.06 8.17 -16.88
N LEU A 52 -8.05 8.84 -15.71
CA LEU A 52 -7.61 10.24 -15.58
C LEU A 52 -6.14 10.41 -16.00
N TYR A 53 -5.25 9.56 -15.49
CA TYR A 53 -3.83 9.62 -15.82
C TYR A 53 -3.56 9.41 -17.31
N ALA A 54 -4.39 8.60 -17.97
CA ALA A 54 -4.30 8.38 -19.41
C ALA A 54 -4.83 9.57 -20.24
N ILE A 55 -5.66 10.45 -19.67
CA ILE A 55 -6.16 11.67 -20.31
C ILE A 55 -5.18 12.82 -20.07
N ASP A 56 -4.80 13.02 -18.81
CA ASP A 56 -3.87 14.05 -18.37
C ASP A 56 -2.94 13.48 -17.30
N GLY A 57 -1.68 13.24 -17.68
CA GLY A 57 -0.65 12.71 -16.78
C GLY A 57 0.08 13.80 -15.99
N GLY A 58 -0.46 15.03 -15.98
CA GLY A 58 0.15 16.20 -15.37
C GLY A 58 0.22 16.19 -13.84
N ASP A 59 0.79 17.26 -13.29
CA ASP A 59 1.06 17.39 -11.86
C ASP A 59 -0.20 17.30 -10.99
N GLU A 60 -1.33 17.83 -11.47
CA GLU A 60 -2.60 17.77 -10.74
C GLU A 60 -3.08 16.33 -10.53
N VAL A 61 -3.03 15.49 -11.57
CA VAL A 61 -3.42 14.07 -11.46
C VAL A 61 -2.43 13.29 -10.61
N ASN A 62 -1.13 13.63 -10.66
CA ASN A 62 -0.14 13.05 -9.75
C ASN A 62 -0.38 13.43 -8.28
N ALA A 63 -0.85 14.65 -8.01
CA ALA A 63 -1.26 15.07 -6.66
C ALA A 63 -2.48 14.28 -6.19
N ILE A 64 -3.52 14.16 -7.01
CA ILE A 64 -4.73 13.37 -6.70
C ILE A 64 -4.35 11.91 -6.42
N MET A 65 -3.45 11.34 -7.22
CA MET A 65 -2.92 9.99 -7.02
C MET A 65 -2.30 9.82 -5.63
N ASN A 66 -1.48 10.78 -5.20
CA ASN A 66 -0.88 10.74 -3.86
C ASN A 66 -1.94 10.82 -2.76
N ASP A 67 -2.92 11.70 -2.89
CA ASP A 67 -4.02 11.86 -1.91
C ASP A 67 -4.85 10.59 -1.78
N VAL A 68 -5.19 9.94 -2.92
CA VAL A 68 -5.94 8.67 -2.93
C VAL A 68 -5.16 7.56 -2.22
N LEU A 69 -3.85 7.48 -2.46
CA LEU A 69 -3.01 6.48 -1.80
C LEU A 69 -2.85 6.79 -0.31
N GLU A 70 -2.78 8.05 0.10
CA GLU A 70 -2.76 8.43 1.51
C GLU A 70 -4.06 8.04 2.22
N HIS A 71 -5.20 8.26 1.58
CA HIS A 71 -6.47 7.78 2.12
C HIS A 71 -6.50 6.25 2.25
N LYS A 72 -5.95 5.51 1.28
CA LYS A 72 -5.81 4.05 1.40
C LYS A 72 -4.93 3.66 2.60
N ILE A 73 -3.82 4.35 2.82
CA ILE A 73 -2.94 4.09 3.97
C ILE A 73 -3.66 4.34 5.30
N LEU A 74 -4.49 5.38 5.40
CA LEU A 74 -5.30 5.62 6.61
C LEU A 74 -6.30 4.48 6.87
N GLN A 75 -6.91 3.92 5.82
CA GLN A 75 -7.80 2.76 5.94
C GLN A 75 -7.05 1.52 6.43
N ILE A 76 -5.83 1.30 5.93
CA ILE A 76 -4.97 0.21 6.38
C ILE A 76 -4.51 0.42 7.83
N ARG A 77 -4.18 1.65 8.22
CA ARG A 77 -3.85 1.99 9.61
C ARG A 77 -4.98 1.62 10.56
N ALA A 78 -6.22 2.02 10.23
CA ALA A 78 -7.39 1.65 11.03
C ALA A 78 -7.51 0.13 11.16
N LEU A 79 -7.35 -0.61 10.05
CA LEU A 79 -7.37 -2.07 10.05
C LEU A 79 -6.29 -2.69 10.95
N ILE A 80 -5.08 -2.14 10.96
CA ILE A 80 -3.99 -2.62 11.84
C ILE A 80 -4.36 -2.38 13.30
N LEU A 81 -4.77 -1.15 13.63
CA LEU A 81 -5.14 -0.77 15.00
C LEU A 81 -6.32 -1.58 15.54
N ASP A 82 -7.24 -2.02 14.67
CA ASP A 82 -8.38 -2.86 15.04
C ASP A 82 -8.02 -4.33 15.26
N LEU A 83 -6.89 -4.82 14.74
CA LEU A 83 -6.59 -6.26 14.64
C LEU A 83 -5.28 -6.69 15.31
N VAL A 84 -4.37 -5.76 15.57
CA VAL A 84 -3.14 -6.06 16.32
C VAL A 84 -3.48 -6.02 17.81
N GLU A 85 -3.26 -7.15 18.48
CA GLU A 85 -3.53 -7.31 19.92
C GLU A 85 -2.27 -7.24 20.79
N ASP A 86 -1.08 -7.41 20.19
CA ASP A 86 0.22 -7.41 20.87
C ASP A 86 0.99 -6.12 20.60
N ASP A 87 1.74 -5.63 21.59
CA ASP A 87 2.65 -4.49 21.42
C ASP A 87 4.06 -4.92 20.99
N TYR A 88 4.32 -6.23 20.93
CA TYR A 88 5.57 -6.89 20.53
C TYR A 88 6.79 -6.50 21.39
N THR A 89 6.56 -5.82 22.51
CA THR A 89 7.64 -5.38 23.41
C THR A 89 8.05 -6.46 24.39
N SER A 90 7.18 -7.44 24.66
CA SER A 90 7.43 -8.52 25.60
C SER A 90 8.29 -9.66 25.01
N ASP A 91 8.82 -10.51 25.88
CA ASP A 91 9.53 -11.71 25.47
C ASP A 91 8.52 -12.86 25.30
N SER A 92 8.26 -13.25 24.05
CA SER A 92 7.47 -14.42 23.71
C SER A 92 8.39 -15.61 23.40
N LYS A 93 7.96 -16.81 23.83
CA LYS A 93 8.65 -18.07 23.53
C LYS A 93 8.23 -18.70 22.20
N VAL A 94 7.12 -18.25 21.60
CA VAL A 94 6.53 -18.92 20.44
C VAL A 94 6.28 -17.91 19.35
N ILE A 95 6.86 -18.17 18.17
CA ILE A 95 6.53 -17.51 16.92
C ILE A 95 5.53 -18.40 16.20
N GLY A 96 4.36 -17.84 15.90
CA GLY A 96 3.27 -18.53 15.23
C GLY A 96 3.33 -18.38 13.71
N ARG A 97 2.16 -18.56 13.08
CA ARG A 97 1.96 -18.26 11.66
C ARG A 97 1.72 -16.75 11.45
N PRO A 98 1.76 -16.24 10.20
CA PRO A 98 1.41 -14.85 9.94
C PRO A 98 0.03 -14.49 10.48
N GLU A 99 -0.05 -13.33 11.11
CA GLU A 99 -1.24 -12.85 11.81
C GLU A 99 -2.35 -12.42 10.86
N LYS A 100 -3.56 -12.28 11.40
CA LYS A 100 -4.77 -11.97 10.62
C LYS A 100 -4.68 -10.60 9.94
N TRP A 101 -4.08 -9.61 10.60
CA TRP A 101 -3.99 -8.24 10.09
C TRP A 101 -3.18 -8.18 8.78
N ILE A 102 -1.99 -8.81 8.74
CA ILE A 102 -1.15 -8.75 7.55
C ILE A 102 -1.74 -9.54 6.38
N LYS A 103 -2.40 -10.68 6.66
CA LYS A 103 -3.14 -11.44 5.66
C LYS A 103 -4.26 -10.62 5.03
N LYS A 104 -4.98 -9.82 5.83
CA LYS A 104 -6.01 -8.92 5.31
C LYS A 104 -5.44 -7.79 4.46
N ILE A 105 -4.30 -7.22 4.84
CA ILE A 105 -3.62 -6.18 4.04
C ILE A 105 -3.22 -6.72 2.67
N ILE A 106 -2.66 -7.93 2.61
CA ILE A 106 -2.28 -8.58 1.34
C ILE A 106 -3.52 -8.79 0.47
N LYS A 107 -4.57 -9.40 1.03
CA LYS A 107 -5.82 -9.64 0.30
C LYS A 107 -6.43 -8.34 -0.23
N ASP A 108 -6.49 -7.31 0.61
CA ASP A 108 -7.00 -6.00 0.24
C ASP A 108 -6.18 -5.36 -0.91
N ALA A 109 -4.86 -5.50 -0.88
CA ALA A 109 -3.99 -5.05 -1.96
C ALA A 109 -4.26 -5.81 -3.27
N GLU A 110 -4.42 -7.14 -3.23
CA GLU A 110 -4.75 -7.93 -4.41
C GLU A 110 -6.10 -7.54 -5.03
N GLU A 111 -7.09 -7.28 -4.20
CA GLU A 111 -8.42 -6.86 -4.64
C GLU A 111 -8.41 -5.42 -5.18
N THR A 112 -7.57 -4.55 -4.62
CA THR A 112 -7.53 -3.11 -4.95
C THR A 112 -6.70 -2.81 -6.18
N PHE A 113 -5.48 -3.35 -6.29
CA PHE A 113 -4.54 -2.98 -7.35
C PHE A 113 -4.64 -3.93 -8.56
N ASN A 114 -4.59 -3.36 -9.77
CA ASN A 114 -4.46 -4.13 -11.01
C ASN A 114 -2.98 -4.38 -11.32
N LEU A 115 -2.43 -5.48 -10.81
CA LEU A 115 -0.99 -5.78 -10.90
C LEU A 115 -0.55 -6.35 -12.26
N ASP A 116 -1.48 -6.58 -13.18
CA ASP A 116 -1.18 -7.02 -14.54
C ASP A 116 -0.77 -5.85 -15.45
N GLY A 117 -1.17 -4.63 -15.11
CA GLY A 117 -0.88 -3.41 -15.89
C GLY A 117 0.20 -2.53 -15.28
N GLU A 118 0.98 -1.86 -16.12
CA GLU A 118 2.06 -0.95 -15.71
C GLU A 118 1.60 0.17 -14.76
N PHE A 119 0.44 0.79 -15.04
CA PHE A 119 -0.12 1.81 -14.17
C PHE A 119 -0.42 1.26 -12.77
N GLY A 120 -1.03 0.07 -12.68
CA GLY A 120 -1.36 -0.54 -11.40
C GLY A 120 -0.12 -1.00 -10.63
N LYS A 121 0.92 -1.49 -11.31
CA LYS A 121 2.23 -1.77 -10.68
C LYS A 121 2.89 -0.51 -10.14
N ARG A 122 2.85 0.60 -10.89
CA ARG A 122 3.34 1.90 -10.43
C ARG A 122 2.60 2.36 -9.17
N MET A 123 1.27 2.32 -9.20
CA MET A 123 0.43 2.65 -8.04
C MET A 123 0.78 1.79 -6.82
N PHE A 124 0.95 0.49 -7.04
CA PHE A 124 1.29 -0.46 -5.99
C PHE A 124 2.69 -0.20 -5.40
N SER A 125 3.66 0.21 -6.22
CA SER A 125 4.99 0.63 -5.75
C SER A 125 4.92 1.83 -4.80
N ILE A 126 4.18 2.88 -5.18
CA ILE A 126 4.00 4.09 -4.36
C ILE A 126 3.24 3.75 -3.06
N TYR A 127 2.20 2.92 -3.17
CA TYR A 127 1.47 2.40 -2.01
C TYR A 127 2.40 1.64 -1.06
N ASN A 128 3.22 0.73 -1.57
CA ASN A 128 4.17 -0.05 -0.77
C ASN A 128 5.12 0.86 0.00
N GLU A 129 5.75 1.85 -0.66
CA GLU A 129 6.63 2.82 0.01
C GLU A 129 5.92 3.57 1.14
N LYS A 130 4.69 4.02 0.92
CA LYS A 130 3.90 4.71 1.94
C LYS A 130 3.52 3.75 3.08
N LEU A 131 3.18 2.50 2.78
CA LEU A 131 2.81 1.50 3.78
C LEU A 131 3.99 1.11 4.66
N LEU A 132 5.20 0.95 4.11
CA LEU A 132 6.39 0.66 4.90
C LEU A 132 6.73 1.79 5.88
N LYS A 133 6.53 3.04 5.47
CA LYS A 133 6.62 4.21 6.37
C LYS A 133 5.56 4.15 7.46
N GLU A 134 4.35 3.71 7.12
CA GLU A 134 3.26 3.59 8.07
C GLU A 134 3.46 2.46 9.09
N PHE A 135 3.97 1.30 8.66
CA PHE A 135 4.38 0.23 9.57
C PHE A 135 5.41 0.73 10.59
N CYS A 136 6.44 1.47 10.13
CA CYS A 136 7.39 2.10 11.04
C CYS A 136 6.67 3.01 12.04
N ARG A 137 5.74 3.87 11.59
CA ARG A 137 5.02 4.80 12.48
C ARG A 137 4.12 4.11 13.50
N ILE A 138 3.56 2.95 13.16
CA ILE A 138 2.65 2.21 14.05
C ILE A 138 3.46 1.43 15.08
N PHE A 139 4.48 0.69 14.65
CA PHE A 139 5.14 -0.30 15.50
C PHE A 139 6.38 0.22 16.20
N ILE A 140 7.10 1.18 15.61
CA ILE A 140 8.33 1.71 16.22
C ILE A 140 7.97 2.77 17.27
N SER A 141 8.45 2.54 18.49
CA SER A 141 8.37 3.50 19.60
C SER A 141 9.77 3.90 20.05
N GLU A 142 9.99 5.20 20.28
CA GLU A 142 11.25 5.69 20.86
C GLU A 142 11.44 5.22 22.32
N ASN A 143 10.34 4.93 23.01
CA ASN A 143 10.33 4.61 24.44
C ASN A 143 10.28 3.10 24.73
N ARG A 144 9.98 2.27 23.72
CA ARG A 144 9.82 0.83 23.89
C ARG A 144 10.48 0.08 22.74
N ARG A 145 11.42 -0.80 23.09
CA ARG A 145 12.09 -1.68 22.15
C ARG A 145 11.40 -3.03 22.07
N PHE A 146 11.49 -3.67 20.91
CA PHE A 146 10.95 -5.01 20.71
C PHE A 146 11.69 -6.04 21.56
N GLY A 147 10.92 -6.94 22.19
CA GLY A 147 11.45 -8.16 22.80
C GLY A 147 11.55 -9.30 21.80
N THR A 148 11.65 -10.54 22.28
CA THR A 148 11.57 -11.70 21.38
C THR A 148 10.19 -11.84 20.71
N GLY A 149 9.13 -11.22 21.28
CA GLY A 149 7.82 -11.10 20.63
C GLY A 149 7.85 -10.33 19.30
N GLY A 150 8.78 -9.39 19.14
CA GLY A 150 9.02 -8.67 17.89
C GLY A 150 9.32 -9.58 16.69
N ASN A 151 9.80 -10.79 16.92
CA ASN A 151 10.02 -11.75 15.83
C ASN A 151 8.72 -12.17 15.14
N GLN A 152 7.58 -12.14 15.84
CA GLN A 152 6.27 -12.34 15.22
C GLN A 152 5.93 -11.20 14.25
N LEU A 153 6.26 -9.95 14.63
CA LEU A 153 6.11 -8.80 13.74
C LEU A 153 7.03 -8.91 12.51
N LEU A 154 8.30 -9.28 12.69
CA LEU A 154 9.21 -9.52 11.57
C LEU A 154 8.69 -10.62 10.64
N LEU A 155 8.19 -11.73 11.19
CA LEU A 155 7.58 -12.80 10.41
C LEU A 155 6.43 -12.29 9.53
N ASN A 156 5.53 -11.46 10.09
CA ASN A 156 4.45 -10.84 9.32
C ASN A 156 4.98 -9.95 8.20
N LEU A 157 6.02 -9.15 8.48
CA LEU A 157 6.61 -8.25 7.51
C LEU A 157 7.35 -9.00 6.39
N TYR A 158 8.02 -10.12 6.69
CA TYR A 158 8.59 -11.01 5.68
C TYR A 158 7.51 -11.70 4.84
N TYR A 159 6.40 -12.08 5.46
CA TYR A 159 5.24 -12.59 4.71
C TYR A 159 4.71 -11.56 3.71
N TYR A 160 4.68 -10.28 4.09
CA TYR A 160 4.33 -9.17 3.20
C TYR A 160 5.38 -8.92 2.12
N GLU A 161 6.68 -8.95 2.46
CA GLU A 161 7.77 -8.83 1.50
C GLU A 161 7.63 -9.87 0.39
N ARG A 162 7.41 -11.16 0.74
CA ARG A 162 7.21 -12.24 -0.24
C ARG A 162 6.06 -11.94 -1.21
N PHE A 163 4.96 -11.41 -0.68
CA PHE A 163 3.84 -10.98 -1.52
C PHE A 163 4.26 -9.86 -2.48
N VAL A 164 4.87 -8.78 -1.99
CA VAL A 164 5.27 -7.64 -2.83
C VAL A 164 6.27 -8.07 -3.91
N GLN A 165 7.28 -8.85 -3.54
CA GLN A 165 8.31 -9.37 -4.45
C GLN A 165 7.73 -10.29 -5.52
N SER A 166 6.61 -10.97 -5.25
CA SER A 166 5.90 -11.76 -6.28
C SER A 166 5.22 -10.90 -7.35
N LYS A 167 5.09 -9.58 -7.13
CA LYS A 167 4.33 -8.67 -8.00
C LYS A 167 5.21 -7.59 -8.63
N ILE A 168 6.16 -7.05 -7.87
CA ILE A 168 7.07 -5.99 -8.29
C ILE A 168 8.48 -6.21 -7.71
N LYS A 169 9.50 -5.67 -8.39
CA LYS A 169 10.85 -5.58 -7.83
C LYS A 169 10.89 -4.41 -6.85
N PHE A 170 11.21 -4.67 -5.59
CA PHE A 170 11.30 -3.64 -4.55
C PHE A 170 12.38 -4.02 -3.52
N ASP A 171 13.12 -3.03 -3.03
CA ASP A 171 14.17 -3.21 -2.02
C ASP A 171 13.64 -2.90 -0.61
N PHE A 172 13.64 -3.92 0.25
CA PHE A 172 13.19 -3.84 1.63
C PHE A 172 14.32 -3.62 2.64
N GLN A 173 15.59 -3.59 2.19
CA GLN A 173 16.75 -3.59 3.09
C GLN A 173 16.67 -2.46 4.11
N ASN A 174 16.49 -1.21 3.65
CA ASN A 174 16.37 -0.04 4.51
C ASN A 174 15.19 -0.13 5.49
N PHE A 175 14.10 -0.79 5.10
CA PHE A 175 12.93 -0.98 5.96
C PHE A 175 13.23 -1.97 7.08
N PHE A 176 13.82 -3.13 6.75
CA PHE A 176 14.16 -4.13 7.76
C PHE A 176 15.29 -3.67 8.67
N ASP A 177 16.33 -3.00 8.15
CA ASP A 177 17.40 -2.41 8.98
C ASP A 177 16.83 -1.44 10.01
N ARG A 178 15.86 -0.63 9.58
CA ARG A 178 15.16 0.26 10.50
C ARG A 178 14.36 -0.52 11.54
N MET A 179 13.56 -1.50 11.14
CA MET A 179 12.76 -2.30 12.09
C MET A 179 13.62 -3.06 13.10
N THR A 180 14.69 -3.71 12.66
CA THR A 180 15.58 -4.50 13.52
C THR A 180 16.40 -3.64 14.47
N SER A 181 16.72 -2.40 14.09
CA SER A 181 17.42 -1.45 14.98
C SER A 181 16.66 -1.10 16.27
N PHE A 182 15.35 -1.40 16.34
CA PHE A 182 14.51 -1.16 17.52
C PHE A 182 14.32 -2.40 18.41
N PHE A 183 15.01 -3.50 18.14
CA PHE A 183 15.03 -4.65 19.05
C PHE A 183 15.92 -4.37 20.28
N ARG A 184 15.60 -5.04 21.38
CA ARG A 184 16.55 -5.24 22.48
C ARG A 184 17.70 -6.15 22.01
N ASP A 185 18.89 -5.96 22.56
CA ASP A 185 20.10 -6.65 22.10
C ASP A 185 19.89 -8.18 22.09
N HIS A 186 20.29 -8.83 21.00
CA HIS A 186 20.17 -10.28 20.77
C HIS A 186 18.75 -10.87 20.77
N CYS A 187 17.69 -10.06 20.71
CA CYS A 187 16.31 -10.55 20.69
C CYS A 187 15.77 -10.88 19.29
N TYR A 188 16.36 -10.34 18.22
CA TYR A 188 15.89 -10.59 16.85
C TYR A 188 16.50 -11.87 16.27
N LYS A 189 15.70 -12.61 15.51
CA LYS A 189 16.13 -13.80 14.76
C LYS A 189 16.64 -13.43 13.36
N PRO A 190 17.59 -14.21 12.81
CA PRO A 190 17.97 -14.12 11.39
C PRO A 190 16.76 -14.28 10.47
N LYS A 191 16.83 -13.66 9.28
CA LYS A 191 15.76 -13.74 8.27
C LYS A 191 15.52 -15.19 7.87
N GLU A 192 16.58 -15.97 7.72
CA GLU A 192 16.55 -17.37 7.31
C GLU A 192 15.69 -18.21 8.25
N GLU A 193 15.84 -18.04 9.58
CA GLU A 193 15.04 -18.76 10.57
C GLU A 193 13.55 -18.39 10.48
N LEU A 194 13.23 -17.12 10.20
CA LEU A 194 11.84 -16.68 10.08
C LEU A 194 11.22 -17.15 8.76
N GLU A 195 12.01 -17.26 7.70
CA GLU A 195 11.57 -17.81 6.42
C GLU A 195 11.28 -19.32 6.49
N GLU A 196 12.04 -20.08 7.28
CA GLU A 196 11.76 -21.51 7.54
C GLU A 196 10.36 -21.70 8.16
N ILE A 197 10.00 -20.86 9.13
CA ILE A 197 8.67 -20.88 9.75
C ILE A 197 7.57 -20.58 8.73
N LEU A 198 7.80 -19.64 7.81
CA LEU A 198 6.85 -19.33 6.74
C LEU A 198 6.66 -20.50 5.77
N ASP A 199 7.70 -21.28 5.54
CA ASP A 199 7.67 -22.47 4.69
C ASP A 199 7.07 -23.69 5.38
N GLY A 200 6.76 -23.57 6.69
CA GLY A 200 6.19 -24.65 7.49
C GLY A 200 7.20 -25.73 7.89
N LYS A 201 8.48 -25.37 7.95
CA LYS A 201 9.57 -26.19 8.48
C LYS A 201 9.81 -25.88 9.95
#